data_AF-A0A9D3YXW5-F1
#
_entry.id   AF-A0A9D3YXW5-F1
#
_cell.length_a   1.000
_cell.length_b   1.000
_cell.length_c   1.000
_cell.angle_alpha   90.00
_cell.angle_beta   90.00
_cell.angle_gamma   90.00
#
_symmetry.space_group_name_H-M   'P 1'
#
loop_
_entity.id
_entity.type
_entity.pdbx_description
1 polymer ?
#
loop_
_entity_poly.entity_id
_entity_poly.type
_entity_poly.pdbx_seq_one_letter_code
_entity_poly.pdbx_strand_id
1 'polypeptide(L)'
;MIDSEVIVYCHNDKQVYWFITMYVYKGLLLAFGTFLAWETRNVTVQELNDSRNIGACIYSVVVVCLVGVPLLHTLSTDQINPAYVLETILLVFSTTSCACIIFAPKV
;
A
#
# COMPACT_ATOMS: atom_id res chain seq x y z
N MET A 1 12.30 -20.23 -34.45
CA MET A 1 12.89 -20.38 -33.10
C MET A 1 12.22 -19.32 -32.25
N ILE A 2 11.06 -19.64 -31.69
CA ILE A 2 10.28 -18.73 -30.86
C ILE A 2 10.73 -19.05 -29.44
N ASP A 3 11.50 -18.16 -28.82
CA ASP A 3 11.81 -18.23 -27.40
C ASP A 3 10.47 -18.19 -26.64
N SER A 4 10.04 -19.35 -26.15
CA SER A 4 8.85 -19.42 -25.30
C SER A 4 9.28 -18.94 -23.93
N GLU A 5 8.77 -17.78 -23.51
CA GLU A 5 9.04 -17.21 -22.19
C GLU A 5 8.56 -18.19 -21.10
N VAL A 6 9.49 -18.92 -20.49
CA VAL A 6 9.19 -19.83 -19.38
C VAL A 6 9.14 -19.01 -18.10
N ILE A 7 7.96 -18.87 -17.52
CA ILE A 7 7.78 -18.12 -16.28
C ILE A 7 7.77 -19.05 -15.08
N VAL A 8 8.66 -18.78 -14.12
CA VAL A 8 8.80 -19.55 -12.87
C VAL A 8 8.18 -18.77 -11.72
N TYR A 9 7.25 -19.40 -11.00
CA TYR A 9 6.60 -18.83 -9.83
C TYR A 9 7.13 -19.47 -8.55
N CYS A 10 7.30 -18.67 -7.50
CA CYS A 10 7.48 -19.19 -6.16
C CYS A 10 6.11 -19.52 -5.57
N HIS A 11 5.86 -20.79 -5.27
CA HIS A 11 4.57 -21.26 -4.79
C HIS A 11 4.70 -22.15 -3.56
N ASN A 12 3.68 -22.12 -2.71
CA ASN A 12 3.50 -23.02 -1.58
C ASN A 12 2.03 -23.47 -1.54
N ASP A 13 1.76 -24.74 -1.25
CA ASP A 13 0.40 -25.32 -1.21
C ASP A 13 -0.55 -24.56 -0.26
N LYS A 14 0.00 -23.98 0.81
CA LYS A 14 -0.75 -23.20 1.81
C LYS A 14 -0.64 -21.69 1.62
N GLN A 15 -0.16 -21.20 0.46
CA GLN A 15 0.07 -19.78 0.19
C GLN A 15 -1.17 -18.91 0.43
N VAL A 16 -2.37 -19.40 0.11
CA VAL A 16 -3.64 -18.68 0.34
C VAL A 16 -3.83 -18.37 1.83
N TYR A 17 -3.59 -19.34 2.72
CA TYR A 17 -3.72 -19.13 4.17
C TYR A 17 -2.71 -18.09 4.69
N TRP A 18 -1.48 -18.12 4.18
CA TRP A 18 -0.45 -17.13 4.53
C TRP A 18 -0.82 -15.72 4.08
N PHE A 19 -1.29 -15.56 2.84
CA PHE A 19 -1.74 -14.28 2.31
C PHE A 19 -2.94 -13.71 3.06
N ILE A 20 -3.97 -14.52 3.34
CA ILE A 20 -5.13 -14.09 4.13
C ILE A 20 -4.69 -13.62 5.51
N THR A 21 -3.86 -14.40 6.20
CA THR A 21 -3.36 -14.03 7.54
C THR A 21 -2.60 -12.71 7.52
N MET A 22 -1.70 -12.52 6.54
CA MET A 22 -0.94 -11.28 6.36
C MET A 22 -1.83 -10.07 6.03
N TYR A 23 -2.79 -10.24 5.12
CA TYR A 23 -3.70 -9.17 4.73
C TYR A 23 -4.63 -8.76 5.86
N VAL A 24 -5.17 -9.71 6.62
CA VAL A 24 -6.00 -9.40 7.80
C VAL A 24 -5.19 -8.66 8.85
N TYR A 25 -3.99 -9.15 9.18
CA TYR A 25 -3.12 -8.49 10.17
C TYR A 25 -2.78 -7.05 9.76
N LYS A 26 -2.33 -6.83 8.51
CA LYS A 26 -2.00 -5.49 8.01
C LYS A 26 -3.23 -4.60 7.85
N GLY A 27 -4.36 -5.17 7.42
CA GLY A 27 -5.63 -4.47 7.27
C GLY A 27 -6.18 -3.96 8.59
N LEU A 28 -6.11 -4.76 9.67
CA LEU A 28 -6.48 -4.33 11.01
C LEU A 28 -5.59 -3.19 11.52
N LEU A 29 -4.28 -3.28 11.28
CA LEU A 29 -3.32 -2.23 11.64
C LEU A 29 -3.64 -0.92 10.90
N LEU A 30 -3.95 -1.02 9.60
CA LEU A 30 -4.32 0.12 8.78
C LEU A 30 -5.66 0.75 9.21
N ALA A 31 -6.65 -0.08 9.56
CA ALA A 31 -7.94 0.37 10.10
C ALA A 31 -7.75 1.11 11.43
N PHE A 32 -6.92 0.57 12.33
CA PHE A 32 -6.59 1.22 13.60
C PHE A 32 -5.87 2.57 13.37
N GLY A 33 -4.88 2.60 12.48
CA GLY A 33 -4.20 3.85 12.11
C GLY A 33 -5.16 4.89 11.52
N THR A 34 -6.11 4.46 10.70
CA THR A 34 -7.15 5.33 10.12
C THR A 34 -8.09 5.88 11.20
N PHE A 35 -8.49 5.05 12.17
CA PHE A 35 -9.28 5.48 13.32
C PHE A 35 -8.54 6.56 14.14
N LEU A 36 -7.26 6.34 14.46
CA LEU A 36 -6.44 7.35 15.15
C LEU A 36 -6.30 8.64 14.33
N ALA A 37 -6.11 8.54 13.01
CA ALA A 37 -6.04 9.69 12.11
C ALA A 37 -7.38 10.44 12.00
N TRP A 38 -8.50 9.75 12.21
CA TRP A 38 -9.83 10.35 12.22
C TRP A 38 -10.08 11.16 13.50
N GLU A 39 -9.81 10.55 14.67
CA GLU A 39 -9.97 11.21 15.97
C GLU A 39 -9.08 12.45 16.10
N THR A 40 -7.89 12.43 15.50
CA THR A 40 -6.95 13.56 15.54
C THR A 40 -7.23 14.65 14.50
N ARG A 41 -8.21 14.47 13.60
CA ARG A 41 -8.48 15.42 12.49
C ARG A 41 -8.93 16.81 12.97
N ASN A 42 -9.70 16.87 14.07
CA ASN A 42 -10.29 18.12 14.56
C ASN A 42 -9.45 18.83 15.63
N VAL A 43 -8.31 18.25 16.02
CA VAL A 43 -7.41 18.85 17.03
C VAL A 43 -6.32 19.63 16.31
N THR A 44 -6.58 20.90 16.03
CA THR A 44 -5.60 21.82 15.43
C THR A 44 -4.83 22.56 16.52
N VAL A 45 -3.76 21.94 17.01
CA VAL A 45 -2.72 22.59 17.81
C VAL A 45 -1.47 22.71 16.95
N GLN A 46 -0.85 23.89 16.93
CA GLN A 46 0.26 24.22 16.03
C GLN A 46 1.49 23.31 16.23
N GLU A 47 1.68 22.81 17.45
CA GLU A 47 2.73 21.83 17.82
C GLU A 47 2.45 20.41 17.30
N LEU A 48 1.21 20.09 16.93
CA LEU A 48 0.79 18.74 16.50
C LEU A 48 0.57 18.64 14.99
N ASN A 49 0.98 19.63 14.20
CA ASN A 49 0.81 19.58 12.74
C ASN A 49 1.57 18.39 12.09
N ASP A 50 2.61 17.86 12.75
CA ASP A 50 3.32 16.66 12.30
C ASP A 50 2.41 15.40 12.33
N SER A 51 1.50 15.30 13.30
CA SER A 51 0.56 14.16 13.37
C SER A 51 -0.48 14.22 12.26
N ARG A 52 -0.85 15.42 11.80
CA ARG A 52 -1.78 15.60 10.67
C ARG A 52 -1.16 15.14 9.36
N ASN A 53 0.13 15.39 9.16
CA ASN A 53 0.87 14.92 7.98
C ASN A 53 0.97 13.39 7.98
N ILE A 54 1.21 12.77 9.14
CA ILE A 54 1.15 11.32 9.30
C ILE A 54 -0.25 10.79 8.96
N GLY A 55 -1.32 11.45 9.43
CA GLY A 55 -2.69 11.10 9.08
C GLY A 55 -2.96 11.16 7.57
N ALA A 56 -2.46 12.18 6.88
CA ALA A 56 -2.56 12.29 5.43
C ALA A 56 -1.85 11.13 4.69
N CYS A 57 -0.69 10.68 5.18
CA CYS A 57 0.00 9.50 4.66
C CYS A 57 -0.84 8.23 4.83
N ILE A 58 -1.46 8.03 6.00
CA ILE A 58 -2.32 6.87 6.27
C ILE A 58 -3.48 6.84 5.27
N TYR A 59 -4.17 7.96 5.05
CA TYR A 59 -5.27 8.02 4.08
C TYR A 59 -4.80 7.72 2.65
N SER A 60 -3.62 8.22 2.24
CA SER A 60 -3.05 7.92 0.93
C SER A 60 -2.79 6.42 0.75
N VAL A 61 -2.15 5.78 1.74
CA VAL A 61 -1.86 4.34 1.72
C VAL A 61 -3.15 3.52 1.69
N VAL A 62 -4.19 3.90 2.44
CA VAL A 62 -5.51 3.25 2.41
C VAL A 62 -6.07 3.20 0.99
N VAL A 63 -6.09 4.34 0.28
CA VAL A 63 -6.62 4.42 -1.08
C VAL A 63 -5.81 3.53 -2.03
N VAL A 64 -4.47 3.59 -1.94
CA VAL A 64 -3.59 2.76 -2.78
C VAL A 64 -3.79 1.28 -2.50
N CYS A 65 -3.93 0.85 -1.24
CA CYS A 65 -4.15 -0.55 -0.91
C CYS A 65 -5.53 -1.06 -1.35
N LEU A 66 -6.59 -0.27 -1.17
CA LEU A 66 -7.96 -0.66 -1.56
C LEU A 66 -8.10 -0.89 -3.06
N VAL A 67 -7.40 -0.10 -3.88
CA VAL A 67 -7.43 -0.25 -5.35
C VAL A 67 -6.35 -1.22 -5.83
N GLY A 68 -5.13 -1.09 -5.30
CA GLY A 68 -3.96 -1.82 -5.75
C GLY A 68 -4.05 -3.32 -5.47
N VAL A 69 -4.45 -3.74 -4.27
CA VAL A 69 -4.51 -5.17 -3.90
C VAL A 69 -5.43 -5.99 -4.83
N PRO A 70 -6.71 -5.62 -5.05
CA PRO A 70 -7.56 -6.40 -5.95
C PRO A 70 -7.08 -6.32 -7.40
N LEU A 71 -6.64 -5.14 -7.86
CA LEU A 71 -6.15 -4.96 -9.22
C LEU A 71 -4.92 -5.84 -9.49
N LEU A 72 -3.95 -5.86 -8.58
CA LEU A 72 -2.76 -6.70 -8.67
C LEU A 72 -3.11 -8.18 -8.63
N HIS A 73 -4.05 -8.61 -7.79
CA HIS A 73 -4.48 -10.01 -7.74
C HIS A 73 -5.13 -10.45 -9.06
N THR A 74 -5.98 -9.60 -9.66
CA THR A 74 -6.60 -9.89 -10.95
C THR A 74 -5.57 -9.93 -12.09
N LEU A 75 -4.70 -8.93 -12.19
CA LEU A 75 -3.70 -8.85 -13.25
C LEU A 75 -2.63 -9.94 -13.15
N SER A 76 -2.19 -10.29 -11.94
CA SER A 76 -1.14 -11.31 -11.75
C SER A 76 -1.56 -12.71 -12.21
N THR A 77 -2.86 -12.96 -12.35
CA THR A 77 -3.39 -14.23 -12.84
C THR A 77 -3.25 -14.36 -14.36
N ASP A 78 -3.40 -13.24 -15.10
CA ASP A 78 -3.38 -13.23 -16.57
C ASP A 78 -2.06 -12.69 -17.16
N GLN A 79 -1.42 -11.71 -16.53
CA GLN A 79 -0.26 -10.99 -17.05
C GLN A 79 0.70 -10.49 -15.94
N ILE A 80 1.82 -11.19 -15.72
CA ILE A 80 2.78 -10.85 -14.67
C ILE A 80 3.54 -9.54 -14.94
N ASN A 81 4.05 -9.36 -16.15
CA ASN A 81 4.87 -8.19 -16.50
C ASN A 81 4.14 -6.86 -16.19
N PRO A 82 2.89 -6.63 -16.63
CA PRO A 82 2.15 -5.42 -16.26
C PRO A 82 1.75 -5.38 -14.78
N ALA A 83 1.46 -6.53 -14.16
CA ALA A 83 1.18 -6.58 -12.72
C ALA A 83 2.39 -6.08 -11.89
N TYR A 84 3.59 -6.54 -12.23
CA TYR A 84 4.83 -6.16 -11.56
C TYR A 84 5.17 -4.67 -11.75
N VAL A 85 5.02 -4.16 -12.98
CA VAL A 85 5.21 -2.73 -13.27
C VAL A 85 4.22 -1.89 -12.47
N LEU A 86 2.94 -2.29 -12.44
CA LEU A 86 1.91 -1.61 -11.68
C LEU A 86 2.21 -1.62 -10.17
N GLU A 87 2.58 -2.77 -9.60
CA GLU A 87 2.94 -2.91 -8.19
C GLU A 87 4.08 -1.95 -7.83
N THR A 88 5.14 -1.95 -8.64
CA THR A 88 6.31 -1.09 -8.43
C THR A 88 5.93 0.39 -8.49
N ILE A 89 5.11 0.80 -9.45
CA ILE A 89 4.63 2.19 -9.56
C ILE A 89 3.82 2.58 -8.33
N LEU A 90 2.88 1.73 -7.89
CA LEU A 90 2.06 2.01 -6.71
C LEU A 90 2.91 2.14 -5.45
N LEU A 91 3.90 1.26 -5.26
CA LEU A 91 4.83 1.29 -4.14
C LEU A 91 5.70 2.56 -4.14
N VAL A 92 6.32 2.89 -5.29
CA VAL A 92 7.18 4.08 -5.42
C VAL A 92 6.35 5.35 -5.22
N PHE A 93 5.15 5.43 -5.83
CA PHE A 93 4.26 6.57 -5.65
C PHE A 93 3.82 6.74 -4.20
N SER A 94 3.40 5.66 -3.54
CA SER A 94 2.95 5.71 -2.14
C SER A 94 4.07 6.11 -1.18
N THR A 95 5.27 5.54 -1.33
CA THR A 95 6.40 5.87 -0.47
C THR A 95 6.93 7.29 -0.73
N THR A 96 7.01 7.71 -1.99
CA THR A 96 7.46 9.06 -2.36
C THR A 96 6.47 10.11 -1.86
N SER A 97 5.16 9.91 -2.07
CA SER A 97 4.13 10.83 -1.57
C SER A 97 4.18 10.97 -0.05
N CYS A 98 4.32 9.87 0.69
CA CYS A 98 4.48 9.92 2.15
C CYS A 98 5.74 10.70 2.57
N ALA A 99 6.87 10.45 1.91
CA ALA A 99 8.11 11.18 2.18
C ALA A 99 7.95 12.69 1.92
N CYS A 100 7.34 13.07 0.78
CA CYS A 100 7.05 14.47 0.47
C CYS A 100 6.14 15.11 1.52
N ILE A 101 5.05 14.44 1.92
CA ILE A 101 4.11 14.97 2.92
C ILE A 101 4.79 15.21 4.27
N ILE A 102 5.68 14.31 4.69
CA ILE A 102 6.34 14.40 6.00
C ILE A 102 7.49 15.42 6.00
N PHE A 103 8.28 15.49 4.92
CA PHE A 103 9.53 16.25 4.90
C PHE A 103 9.45 17.59 4.15
N ALA A 104 8.60 17.74 3.14
CA ALA A 104 8.49 19.00 2.40
C ALA A 104 8.11 20.23 3.26
N PRO A 105 7.28 20.14 4.31
CA PRO A 105 7.00 21.30 5.16
C PRO A 105 8.09 21.58 6.21
N LYS A 106 9.09 20.70 6.32
CA LYS A 106 10.21 20.83 7.26
C LYS A 106 11.47 21.43 6.62
N VAL A 107 11.54 21.47 5.29
CA VAL A 107 12.65 22.06 4.52
C VAL A 107 12.42 23.53 4.23
#